data_AF-A0A7G1KSA4-F1
#
_entry.id   AF-A0A7G1KSA4-F1
#
_cell.length_a   1.000
_cell.length_b   1.000
_cell.length_c   1.000
_cell.angle_alpha   90.00
_cell.angle_beta   90.00
_cell.angle_gamma   90.00
#
_symmetry.space_group_name_H-M   'P 1'
#
loop_
_entity.id
_entity.type
_entity.pdbx_description
1 polymer ?
#
loop_
_entity_poly.entity_id
_entity_poly.type
_entity_poly.pdbx_seq_one_letter_code
_entity_poly.pdbx_strand_id
1 'polypeptide(L)'
;MAGGTDGMGRAVALRRLAAGDAVVVVGRDRAKGQAFLEDAAGLGAAERAYFVAADLSSVGATRAAIAEIRERFDTLDALLLCARHFRSERAVTEEGFEYNFALFYLSRFVFSHNLVDLLDRAERPVIVNVAGPGSGTGAIRWDDLEGERGYDGGHALTQGGQLNDLLGVRFARARVSARTRYVLLHPGVVNTALSGDYDAPTAARIEHMRRGALSIDEAIVPILEVLDNPPAEPLTAIVAGRPLDVHGPAFDPEAADRLHTETVRLLGRLQSAAFGVDPARLRQVLDTPVFATVATVQPDGGPHQSVVWVLRDGDDVLFAVAAGSRKERNLRRDPRVSVLLNPPEAPYTYAAIHGRATLAAAGGHELRDRLSLKYTGQTYTEHNPDVAERYGDVDMVTVRVTPERVVGRL
;
A
#
# COMPACT_ATOMS: atom_id res chain seq x y z
N MET A 1 -15.41 -1.63 4.28
CA MET A 1 -14.82 -2.95 4.60
C MET A 1 -13.43 -3.05 3.99
N ALA A 2 -12.39 -3.21 4.82
CA ALA A 2 -11.03 -3.43 4.35
C ALA A 2 -10.80 -4.94 4.12
N GLY A 3 -10.64 -5.37 2.86
CA GLY A 3 -10.54 -6.78 2.46
C GLY A 3 -11.86 -7.42 2.00
N GLY A 4 -12.76 -6.65 1.37
CA GLY A 4 -14.12 -7.10 1.01
C GLY A 4 -14.30 -7.71 -0.38
N THR A 5 -13.24 -7.90 -1.17
CA THR A 5 -13.35 -8.37 -2.57
C THR A 5 -13.28 -9.91 -2.73
N ASP A 6 -12.99 -10.63 -1.65
CA ASP A 6 -12.85 -12.09 -1.68
C ASP A 6 -13.26 -12.72 -0.32
N GLY A 7 -13.45 -14.04 -0.32
CA GLY A 7 -13.66 -14.86 0.86
C GLY A 7 -14.72 -14.34 1.84
N MET A 8 -14.38 -14.36 3.13
CA MET A 8 -15.31 -13.92 4.19
C MET A 8 -15.72 -12.45 4.03
N GLY A 9 -14.80 -11.57 3.63
CA GLY A 9 -15.09 -10.15 3.45
C GLY A 9 -16.15 -9.91 2.38
N ARG A 10 -16.05 -10.59 1.23
CA ARG A 10 -17.06 -10.53 0.16
C ARG A 10 -18.40 -11.11 0.61
N ALA A 11 -18.39 -12.25 1.30
CA ALA A 11 -19.62 -12.87 1.78
C ALA A 11 -20.36 -11.97 2.78
N VAL A 12 -19.67 -11.36 3.74
CA VAL A 12 -20.28 -10.36 4.63
C VAL A 12 -20.80 -9.17 3.82
N ALA A 13 -20.04 -8.64 2.86
CA ALA A 13 -20.44 -7.50 2.04
C ALA A 13 -21.76 -7.77 1.29
N LEU A 14 -21.87 -8.92 0.62
CA LEU A 14 -23.08 -9.31 -0.10
C LEU A 14 -24.28 -9.54 0.84
N ARG A 15 -24.06 -10.11 2.03
CA ARG A 15 -25.12 -10.27 3.04
C ARG A 15 -25.63 -8.95 3.58
N ARG A 16 -24.74 -7.97 3.80
CA ARG A 16 -25.13 -6.60 4.19
C ARG A 16 -25.87 -5.87 3.07
N LEU A 17 -25.43 -5.99 1.81
CA LEU A 17 -26.15 -5.45 0.65
C LEU A 17 -27.55 -6.04 0.52
N ALA A 18 -27.71 -7.36 0.71
CA ALA A 18 -29.00 -8.03 0.69
C ALA A 18 -29.92 -7.60 1.86
N ALA A 19 -29.34 -7.23 3.00
CA ALA A 19 -30.06 -6.69 4.15
C ALA A 19 -30.48 -5.22 3.99
N GLY A 20 -30.01 -4.52 2.96
CA GLY A 20 -30.39 -3.13 2.64
C GLY A 20 -29.29 -2.09 2.86
N ASP A 21 -28.12 -2.47 3.36
CA ASP A 21 -27.05 -1.53 3.69
C ASP A 21 -26.33 -0.97 2.46
N ALA A 22 -25.73 0.22 2.59
CA ALA A 22 -24.67 0.66 1.70
C ALA A 22 -23.33 0.04 2.10
N VAL A 23 -22.58 -0.51 1.14
CA VAL A 23 -21.32 -1.21 1.40
C VAL A 23 -20.22 -0.71 0.47
N VAL A 24 -19.16 -0.16 1.07
CA VAL A 24 -17.89 0.10 0.38
C VAL A 24 -16.88 -0.99 0.71
N VAL A 25 -16.33 -1.64 -0.32
CA VAL A 25 -15.23 -2.62 -0.18
C VAL A 25 -13.93 -2.04 -0.69
N VAL A 26 -12.84 -2.30 0.03
CA VAL A 26 -11.48 -1.88 -0.34
C VAL A 26 -10.63 -3.11 -0.63
N GLY A 27 -9.93 -3.10 -1.76
CA GLY A 27 -9.02 -4.17 -2.15
C GLY A 27 -8.16 -3.82 -3.36
N ARG A 28 -7.06 -4.54 -3.56
CA ARG A 28 -6.08 -4.24 -4.63
C ARG A 28 -6.48 -4.70 -6.03
N ASP A 29 -7.29 -5.75 -6.10
CA ASP A 29 -7.62 -6.42 -7.37
C ASP A 29 -8.87 -5.81 -7.98
N ARG A 30 -8.69 -5.08 -9.09
CA ARG A 30 -9.79 -4.40 -9.81
C ARG A 30 -10.77 -5.38 -10.44
N ALA A 31 -10.31 -6.54 -10.91
CA ALA A 31 -11.19 -7.54 -11.51
C ALA A 31 -12.10 -8.17 -10.45
N LYS A 32 -11.55 -8.49 -9.26
CA LYS A 32 -12.36 -8.96 -8.14
C LYS A 32 -13.32 -7.88 -7.61
N GLY A 33 -12.87 -6.62 -7.58
CA GLY A 33 -13.73 -5.49 -7.25
C GLY A 33 -14.91 -5.35 -8.21
N GLN A 34 -14.64 -5.46 -9.51
CA GLN A 34 -15.68 -5.42 -10.55
C GLN A 34 -16.67 -6.59 -10.42
N ALA A 35 -16.18 -7.81 -10.19
CA ALA A 35 -17.04 -8.96 -9.96
C ALA A 35 -17.93 -8.80 -8.70
N PHE A 36 -17.44 -8.13 -7.65
CA PHE A 36 -18.26 -7.80 -6.49
C PHE A 36 -19.40 -6.82 -6.84
N LEU A 37 -19.12 -5.80 -7.66
CA LEU A 37 -20.15 -4.86 -8.10
C LEU A 37 -21.21 -5.53 -8.99
N GLU A 38 -20.80 -6.48 -9.84
CA GLU A 38 -21.71 -7.29 -10.66
C GLU A 38 -22.62 -8.19 -9.80
N ASP A 39 -22.07 -8.88 -8.81
CA ASP A 39 -22.87 -9.65 -7.84
C ASP A 39 -23.88 -8.74 -7.11
N ALA A 40 -23.43 -7.55 -6.68
CA ALA A 40 -24.30 -6.58 -6.02
C ALA A 40 -25.43 -6.08 -6.93
N ALA A 41 -25.16 -5.87 -8.21
CA ALA A 41 -26.17 -5.54 -9.20
C ALA A 41 -27.19 -6.67 -9.39
N GLY A 42 -26.73 -7.93 -9.38
CA GLY A 42 -27.60 -9.11 -9.40
C GLY A 42 -28.54 -9.22 -8.18
N LEU A 43 -28.14 -8.64 -7.05
CA LEU A 43 -28.96 -8.52 -5.84
C LEU A 43 -29.88 -7.28 -5.84
N GLY A 44 -29.89 -6.48 -6.91
CA GLY A 44 -30.63 -5.20 -6.96
C GLY A 44 -30.03 -4.11 -6.06
N ALA A 45 -28.75 -4.21 -5.73
CA ALA A 45 -28.06 -3.33 -4.79
C ALA A 45 -26.95 -2.47 -5.44
N ALA A 46 -26.98 -2.30 -6.77
CA ALA A 46 -25.93 -1.58 -7.52
C ALA A 46 -25.66 -0.17 -6.96
N GLU A 47 -26.72 0.60 -6.67
CA GLU A 47 -26.61 1.97 -6.14
C GLU A 47 -26.08 2.05 -4.71
N ARG A 48 -25.96 0.92 -4.02
CA ARG A 48 -25.48 0.80 -2.63
C ARG A 48 -24.12 0.11 -2.52
N ALA A 49 -23.57 -0.37 -3.62
CA ALA A 49 -22.31 -1.10 -3.64
C ALA A 49 -21.19 -0.26 -4.24
N TYR A 50 -20.09 -0.11 -3.49
CA TYR A 50 -18.96 0.72 -3.88
C TYR A 50 -17.66 -0.06 -3.76
N PHE A 51 -16.74 0.20 -4.68
CA PHE A 51 -15.40 -0.38 -4.67
C PHE A 51 -14.34 0.73 -4.69
N VAL A 52 -13.35 0.61 -3.81
CA VAL A 52 -12.15 1.46 -3.76
C VAL A 52 -10.92 0.58 -4.00
N ALA A 53 -10.19 0.86 -5.07
CA ALA A 53 -9.01 0.09 -5.44
C ALA A 53 -7.78 0.59 -4.65
N ALA A 54 -7.27 -0.21 -3.72
CA ALA A 54 -6.09 0.13 -2.94
C ALA A 54 -5.32 -1.11 -2.45
N ASP A 55 -3.98 -1.04 -2.51
CA ASP A 55 -3.11 -2.01 -1.84
C ASP A 55 -2.92 -1.61 -0.37
N LEU A 56 -3.58 -2.33 0.52
CA LEU A 56 -3.55 -2.06 1.95
C LEU A 56 -2.22 -2.43 2.63
N SER A 57 -1.26 -3.00 1.90
CA SER A 57 0.12 -3.07 2.38
C SER A 57 0.86 -1.73 2.27
N SER A 58 0.30 -0.74 1.56
CA SER A 58 0.81 0.63 1.55
C SER A 58 -0.01 1.53 2.47
N VAL A 59 0.68 2.25 3.37
CA VAL A 59 0.12 3.29 4.23
C VAL A 59 -0.41 4.45 3.37
N GLY A 60 0.34 4.90 2.37
CA GLY A 60 -0.07 5.93 1.42
C GLY A 60 -1.35 5.56 0.67
N ALA A 61 -1.40 4.35 0.09
CA ALA A 61 -2.61 3.87 -0.58
C ALA A 61 -3.80 3.71 0.39
N THR A 62 -3.54 3.28 1.63
CA THR A 62 -4.57 3.21 2.68
C THR A 62 -5.13 4.60 3.01
N ARG A 63 -4.27 5.63 3.11
CA ARG A 63 -4.70 7.02 3.34
C ARG A 63 -5.49 7.58 2.16
N ALA A 64 -5.08 7.29 0.93
CA ALA A 64 -5.82 7.69 -0.27
C ALA A 64 -7.21 7.05 -0.30
N ALA A 65 -7.33 5.75 0.02
CA ALA A 65 -8.62 5.09 0.13
C ALA A 65 -9.53 5.71 1.21
N ILE A 66 -8.95 6.12 2.35
CA ILE A 66 -9.69 6.82 3.41
C ILE A 66 -10.17 8.19 2.92
N ALA A 67 -9.34 8.95 2.19
CA ALA A 67 -9.75 10.23 1.62
C ALA A 67 -10.94 10.05 0.65
N GLU A 68 -10.86 9.08 -0.26
CA GLU A 68 -11.95 8.75 -1.19
C GLU A 68 -13.24 8.33 -0.45
N ILE A 69 -13.14 7.56 0.63
CA ILE A 69 -14.29 7.21 1.47
C ILE A 69 -14.90 8.47 2.12
N ARG A 70 -14.07 9.37 2.65
CA ARG A 70 -14.53 10.61 3.30
C ARG A 70 -15.17 11.60 2.33
N GLU A 71 -14.80 11.55 1.05
CA GLU A 71 -15.45 12.36 0.01
C GLU A 71 -16.83 11.82 -0.38
N ARG A 72 -17.08 10.52 -0.18
CA ARG A 72 -18.30 9.84 -0.64
C ARG A 72 -19.34 9.63 0.44
N PHE A 73 -18.93 9.54 1.71
CA PHE A 73 -19.81 9.16 2.81
C PHE A 73 -19.66 10.11 3.99
N ASP A 74 -20.79 10.55 4.52
CA ASP A 74 -20.82 11.41 5.71
C ASP A 74 -20.81 10.62 7.02
N THR A 75 -21.21 9.35 7.02
CA THR A 75 -21.32 8.52 8.22
C THR A 75 -20.90 7.09 7.90
N LEU A 76 -20.34 6.39 8.89
CA LEU A 76 -20.10 4.96 8.84
C LEU A 76 -20.70 4.28 10.06
N ASP A 77 -21.61 3.33 9.87
CA ASP A 77 -22.18 2.54 10.97
C ASP A 77 -21.22 1.43 11.44
N ALA A 78 -20.43 0.90 10.51
CA ALA A 78 -19.48 -0.16 10.83
C ALA A 78 -18.22 -0.15 9.97
N LEU A 79 -17.12 -0.59 10.57
CA LEU A 79 -15.84 -0.83 9.90
C LEU A 79 -15.37 -2.25 10.16
N LEU A 80 -15.45 -3.11 9.13
CA LEU A 80 -14.84 -4.44 9.15
C LEU A 80 -13.39 -4.38 8.63
N LEU A 81 -12.45 -4.80 9.48
CA LEU A 81 -11.03 -4.95 9.18
C LEU A 81 -10.69 -6.43 9.04
N CYS A 82 -10.71 -6.95 7.81
CA CYS A 82 -10.52 -8.37 7.52
C CYS A 82 -9.38 -8.67 6.54
N ALA A 83 -8.77 -7.63 5.96
CA ALA A 83 -7.67 -7.77 5.02
C ALA A 83 -6.50 -8.55 5.64
N ARG A 84 -6.12 -9.63 4.96
CA ARG A 84 -4.95 -10.45 5.30
C ARG A 84 -4.47 -11.19 4.05
N HIS A 85 -3.16 -11.17 3.85
CA HIS A 85 -2.45 -12.03 2.92
C HIS A 85 -1.12 -12.34 3.58
N PHE A 86 -0.87 -13.61 3.90
CA PHE A 86 0.33 -13.99 4.64
C PHE A 86 1.53 -14.16 3.73
N ARG A 87 2.73 -13.84 4.21
CA ARG A 87 3.99 -14.23 3.56
C ARG A 87 4.90 -14.93 4.55
N SER A 88 5.45 -16.07 4.14
CA SER A 88 6.41 -16.83 4.96
C SER A 88 7.80 -16.19 4.93
N GLU A 89 8.16 -15.61 3.79
CA GLU A 89 9.42 -14.90 3.60
C GLU A 89 9.26 -13.39 3.81
N ARG A 90 10.31 -12.75 4.31
CA ARG A 90 10.30 -11.31 4.55
C ARG A 90 10.20 -10.57 3.23
N ALA A 91 9.12 -9.80 3.07
CA ALA A 91 8.98 -8.84 1.99
C ALA A 91 8.90 -7.43 2.60
N VAL A 92 9.45 -6.45 1.89
CA VAL A 92 9.42 -5.04 2.27
C VAL A 92 8.54 -4.29 1.28
N THR A 93 7.63 -3.46 1.78
CA THR A 93 6.75 -2.60 1.00
C THR A 93 7.53 -1.43 0.41
N GLU A 94 6.91 -0.70 -0.51
CA GLU A 94 7.57 0.46 -1.14
C GLU A 94 7.92 1.58 -0.15
N GLU A 95 7.18 1.65 0.95
CA GLU A 95 7.38 2.61 2.04
C GLU A 95 8.38 2.11 3.10
N GLY A 96 9.02 0.96 2.85
CA GLY A 96 10.07 0.42 3.71
C GLY A 96 9.58 -0.46 4.85
N PHE A 97 8.27 -0.77 4.93
CA PHE A 97 7.74 -1.60 6.01
C PHE A 97 7.81 -3.09 5.68
N GLU A 98 7.94 -3.93 6.71
CA GLU A 98 7.67 -5.36 6.51
C GLU A 98 6.21 -5.61 6.09
N TYR A 99 6.00 -6.51 5.11
CA TYR A 99 4.72 -6.69 4.45
C TYR A 99 3.59 -7.16 5.37
N ASN A 100 3.83 -8.20 6.19
CA ASN A 100 2.80 -8.70 7.11
C ASN A 100 2.45 -7.63 8.15
N PHE A 101 3.44 -6.91 8.69
CA PHE A 101 3.27 -5.80 9.62
C PHE A 101 2.46 -4.66 8.99
N ALA A 102 2.78 -4.27 7.75
CA ALA A 102 2.07 -3.21 7.05
C ALA A 102 0.60 -3.56 6.78
N LEU A 103 0.36 -4.73 6.17
CA LEU A 103 -1.00 -5.16 5.80
C LEU A 103 -1.81 -5.59 7.02
N PHE A 104 -1.24 -6.40 7.91
CA PHE A 104 -1.97 -7.03 9.00
C PHE A 104 -2.11 -6.14 10.24
N TYR A 105 -1.25 -5.13 10.41
CA TYR A 105 -1.31 -4.22 11.56
C TYR A 105 -1.44 -2.74 11.17
N LEU A 106 -0.49 -2.17 10.41
CA LEU A 106 -0.50 -0.71 10.15
C LEU A 106 -1.75 -0.25 9.41
N SER A 107 -2.23 -1.00 8.42
CA SER A 107 -3.46 -0.67 7.68
C SER A 107 -4.67 -0.53 8.61
N ARG A 108 -4.77 -1.42 9.61
CA ARG A 108 -5.84 -1.44 10.62
C ARG A 108 -5.73 -0.27 11.59
N PHE A 109 -4.52 0.05 12.03
CA PHE A 109 -4.26 1.26 12.82
C PHE A 109 -4.74 2.51 12.06
N VAL A 110 -4.32 2.65 10.80
CA VAL A 110 -4.64 3.82 9.98
C VAL A 110 -6.15 3.94 9.74
N PHE A 111 -6.84 2.87 9.31
CA PHE A 111 -8.29 2.89 9.14
C PHE A 111 -9.04 3.21 10.44
N SER A 112 -8.71 2.51 11.52
CA SER A 112 -9.44 2.66 12.79
C SER A 112 -9.32 4.05 13.40
N HIS A 113 -8.21 4.78 13.17
CA HIS A 113 -8.01 6.12 13.74
C HIS A 113 -8.44 7.26 12.81
N ASN A 114 -8.45 7.06 11.49
CA ASN A 114 -8.69 8.15 10.51
C ASN A 114 -10.11 8.15 9.93
N LEU A 115 -10.99 7.27 10.39
CA LEU A 115 -12.42 7.24 10.05
C LEU A 115 -13.33 7.49 11.27
N VAL A 116 -12.75 7.84 12.41
CA VAL A 116 -13.49 7.99 13.68
C VAL A 116 -14.51 9.11 13.62
N ASP A 117 -14.21 10.18 12.90
CA ASP A 117 -15.14 11.30 12.71
C ASP A 117 -16.42 10.88 11.97
N LEU A 118 -16.32 9.94 11.02
CA LEU A 118 -17.47 9.37 10.33
C LEU A 118 -18.21 8.35 11.22
N LEU A 119 -17.47 7.55 11.99
CA LEU A 119 -18.04 6.57 12.92
C LEU A 119 -18.81 7.26 14.06
N ASP A 120 -18.29 8.34 14.64
CA ASP A 120 -18.92 9.07 15.76
C ASP A 120 -20.25 9.73 15.38
N ARG A 121 -20.56 9.86 14.09
CA ARG A 121 -21.85 10.35 13.58
C ARG A 121 -22.93 9.28 13.57
N ALA A 122 -22.57 8.00 13.60
CA ALA A 122 -23.53 6.91 13.67
C ALA A 122 -24.13 6.77 15.08
N GLU A 123 -25.28 6.11 15.16
CA GLU A 123 -25.97 5.87 16.43
C GLU A 123 -25.25 4.82 17.28
N ARG A 124 -24.85 3.70 16.65
CA ARG A 124 -24.20 2.55 17.32
C ARG A 124 -22.96 2.06 16.54
N PRO A 125 -21.94 2.91 16.34
CA PRO A 125 -20.78 2.56 15.52
C PRO A 125 -19.97 1.39 16.07
N VAL A 126 -19.52 0.49 15.20
CA VAL A 126 -18.68 -0.65 15.58
C VAL A 126 -17.49 -0.85 14.63
N ILE A 127 -16.32 -1.11 15.21
CA ILE A 127 -15.17 -1.65 14.49
C ILE A 127 -15.08 -3.14 14.78
N VAL A 128 -15.13 -3.97 13.75
CA VAL A 128 -14.87 -5.41 13.87
C VAL A 128 -13.48 -5.68 13.28
N ASN A 129 -12.52 -5.94 14.15
CA ASN A 129 -11.16 -6.29 13.76
C ASN A 129 -10.98 -7.81 13.77
N VAL A 130 -10.90 -8.39 12.58
CA VAL A 130 -10.67 -9.83 12.42
C VAL A 130 -9.18 -10.10 12.54
N ALA A 131 -8.77 -10.45 13.76
CA ALA A 131 -7.40 -10.72 14.15
C ALA A 131 -7.40 -11.65 15.38
N GLY A 132 -6.84 -12.86 15.26
CA GLY A 132 -6.88 -13.93 16.27
C GLY A 132 -6.49 -13.50 17.69
N PRO A 133 -7.46 -13.13 18.56
CA PRO A 133 -7.15 -12.47 19.80
C PRO A 133 -6.78 -13.46 20.90
N GLY A 134 -6.02 -13.00 21.89
CA GLY A 134 -5.72 -13.77 23.09
C GLY A 134 -4.65 -14.86 22.88
N SER A 135 -3.80 -14.72 21.86
CA SER A 135 -2.74 -15.69 21.53
C SER A 135 -1.56 -15.71 22.52
N GLY A 136 -1.67 -15.00 23.66
CA GLY A 136 -0.70 -14.99 24.77
C GLY A 136 0.23 -13.78 24.77
N THR A 137 1.23 -13.79 25.66
CA THR A 137 2.27 -12.75 25.78
C THR A 137 3.63 -13.27 25.30
N GLY A 138 4.52 -12.36 24.88
CA GLY A 138 5.94 -12.67 24.68
C GLY A 138 6.40 -12.93 23.24
N ALA A 139 5.54 -12.76 22.23
CA ALA A 139 6.00 -12.82 20.84
C ALA A 139 6.42 -11.45 20.27
N ILE A 140 6.08 -10.33 20.93
CA ILE A 140 6.43 -9.00 20.40
C ILE A 140 7.94 -8.73 20.53
N ARG A 141 8.63 -8.60 19.39
CA ARG A 141 10.00 -8.11 19.29
C ARG A 141 10.00 -6.58 19.30
N TRP A 142 9.97 -5.99 20.49
CA TRP A 142 9.86 -4.53 20.62
C TRP A 142 10.98 -3.72 19.94
N ASP A 143 12.19 -4.28 19.87
CA ASP A 143 13.35 -3.65 19.23
C ASP A 143 13.51 -4.08 17.76
N ASP A 144 12.53 -4.82 17.23
CA ASP A 144 12.51 -5.33 15.85
C ASP A 144 11.08 -5.70 15.39
N LEU A 145 10.14 -4.74 15.46
CA LEU A 145 8.74 -4.98 15.09
C LEU A 145 8.58 -5.43 13.63
N GLU A 146 9.55 -5.11 12.78
CA GLU A 146 9.56 -5.38 11.34
C GLU A 146 10.41 -6.61 10.96
N GLY A 147 10.94 -7.32 11.96
CA GLY A 147 11.69 -8.56 11.78
C GLY A 147 12.89 -8.42 10.84
N GLU A 148 13.65 -7.33 10.93
CA GLU A 148 14.87 -7.11 10.15
C GLU A 148 15.93 -8.18 10.42
N ARG A 149 15.92 -8.78 11.63
CA ARG A 149 16.90 -9.77 12.07
C ARG A 149 16.22 -11.10 12.38
N GLY A 150 16.65 -12.16 11.71
CA GLY A 150 16.13 -13.52 11.96
C GLY A 150 14.62 -13.60 11.74
N TYR A 151 14.16 -13.16 10.57
CA TYR A 151 12.74 -13.19 10.21
C TYR A 151 12.21 -14.62 10.20
N ASP A 152 11.04 -14.79 10.82
CA ASP A 152 10.25 -16.02 10.77
C ASP A 152 8.80 -15.61 10.52
N GLY A 153 8.21 -16.10 9.41
CA GLY A 153 6.86 -15.73 9.04
C GLY A 153 5.81 -16.17 10.06
N GLY A 154 5.97 -17.36 10.65
CA GLY A 154 5.06 -17.84 11.70
C GLY A 154 5.00 -16.91 12.90
N HIS A 155 6.16 -16.46 13.35
CA HIS A 155 6.33 -15.47 14.40
C HIS A 155 5.74 -14.11 13.99
N ALA A 156 5.98 -13.64 12.77
CA ALA A 156 5.40 -12.39 12.27
C ALA A 156 3.86 -12.42 12.30
N LEU A 157 3.24 -13.56 11.98
CA LEU A 157 1.79 -13.75 12.09
C LEU A 157 1.31 -13.71 13.54
N THR A 158 1.96 -14.44 14.45
CA THR A 158 1.60 -14.45 15.88
C THR A 158 1.77 -13.07 16.50
N GLN A 159 2.89 -12.40 16.23
CA GLN A 159 3.13 -11.02 16.64
C GLN A 159 2.01 -10.11 16.10
N GLY A 160 1.69 -10.20 14.80
CA GLY A 160 0.61 -9.40 14.21
C GLY A 160 -0.75 -9.57 14.89
N GLY A 161 -1.07 -10.76 15.38
CA GLY A 161 -2.26 -10.99 16.23
C GLY A 161 -2.19 -10.21 17.55
N GLN A 162 -1.08 -10.32 18.27
CA GLN A 162 -0.85 -9.58 19.53
C GLN A 162 -0.87 -8.05 19.33
N LEU A 163 -0.30 -7.56 18.23
CA LEU A 163 -0.34 -6.13 17.91
C LEU A 163 -1.78 -5.63 17.68
N ASN A 164 -2.65 -6.48 17.12
CA ASN A 164 -4.07 -6.15 16.96
C ASN A 164 -4.82 -6.15 18.30
N ASP A 165 -4.50 -7.06 19.22
CA ASP A 165 -5.04 -7.04 20.58
C ASP A 165 -4.72 -5.70 21.27
N LEU A 166 -3.44 -5.31 21.23
CA LEU A 166 -2.96 -4.05 21.78
C LEU A 166 -3.56 -2.81 21.08
N LEU A 167 -3.82 -2.89 19.77
CA LEU A 167 -4.54 -1.84 19.03
C LEU A 167 -5.93 -1.61 19.60
N GLY A 168 -6.70 -2.68 19.84
CA GLY A 168 -8.04 -2.60 20.44
C GLY A 168 -8.01 -2.04 21.86
N VAL A 169 -7.07 -2.51 22.69
CA VAL A 169 -6.83 -2.00 24.06
C VAL A 169 -6.57 -0.50 24.03
N ARG A 170 -5.64 -0.04 23.20
CA ARG A 170 -5.30 1.37 23.13
C ARG A 170 -6.46 2.22 22.61
N PHE A 171 -7.16 1.74 21.59
CA PHE A 171 -8.29 2.45 21.01
C PHE A 171 -9.38 2.73 22.05
N ALA A 172 -9.78 1.70 22.80
CA ALA A 172 -10.82 1.81 23.81
C ALA A 172 -10.38 2.65 25.01
N ARG A 173 -9.16 2.42 25.54
CA ARG A 173 -8.66 3.12 26.74
C ARG A 173 -8.45 4.61 26.52
N ALA A 174 -7.88 4.99 25.39
CA ALA A 174 -7.63 6.38 25.07
C ALA A 174 -8.89 7.13 24.61
N ARG A 175 -10.02 6.42 24.49
CA ARG A 175 -11.29 6.97 23.99
C ARG A 175 -11.07 7.71 22.67
N VAL A 176 -10.39 7.03 21.73
CA VAL A 176 -10.12 7.58 20.39
C VAL A 176 -11.43 8.02 19.74
N SER A 177 -12.51 7.28 20.00
CA SER A 177 -13.89 7.63 19.69
C SER A 177 -14.72 7.72 20.98
N ALA A 178 -15.73 8.60 20.98
CA ALA A 178 -16.69 8.69 22.08
C ALA A 178 -17.74 7.58 22.06
N ARG A 179 -18.08 7.04 20.87
CA ARG A 179 -19.22 6.12 20.68
C ARG A 179 -18.84 4.75 20.15
N THR A 180 -17.79 4.64 19.36
CA THR A 180 -17.41 3.40 18.68
C THR A 180 -17.05 2.30 19.64
N ARG A 181 -17.57 1.11 19.37
CA ARG A 181 -17.24 -0.14 20.06
C ARG A 181 -16.20 -0.89 19.25
N TYR A 182 -15.14 -1.34 19.90
CA TYR A 182 -14.05 -2.05 19.23
C TYR A 182 -14.15 -3.55 19.55
N VAL A 183 -14.34 -4.37 18.54
CA VAL A 183 -14.49 -5.82 18.69
C VAL A 183 -13.35 -6.55 18.00
N LEU A 184 -12.52 -7.25 18.77
CA LEU A 184 -11.52 -8.18 18.28
C LEU A 184 -12.19 -9.53 18.06
N LEU A 185 -12.09 -10.09 16.86
CA LEU A 185 -12.85 -11.28 16.50
C LEU A 185 -12.01 -12.31 15.75
N HIS A 186 -12.14 -13.57 16.14
CA HIS A 186 -11.70 -14.71 15.34
C HIS A 186 -12.89 -15.64 15.08
N PRO A 187 -13.38 -15.76 13.83
CA PRO A 187 -14.58 -16.53 13.54
C PRO A 187 -14.37 -18.04 13.63
N GLY A 188 -13.11 -18.48 13.63
CA GLY A 188 -12.71 -19.88 13.47
C GLY A 188 -11.71 -20.00 12.32
N VAL A 189 -11.14 -21.18 12.14
CA VAL A 189 -10.24 -21.43 11.00
C VAL A 189 -11.10 -21.58 9.75
N VAL A 190 -10.88 -20.74 8.75
CA VAL A 190 -11.61 -20.73 7.47
C VAL A 190 -10.61 -20.80 6.35
N ASN A 191 -10.93 -21.53 5.29
CA ASN A 191 -10.01 -21.75 4.17
C ASN A 191 -9.54 -20.42 3.53
N THR A 192 -10.44 -19.45 3.39
CA THR A 192 -10.15 -18.12 2.84
C THR A 192 -9.35 -17.24 3.79
N ALA A 193 -9.44 -17.49 5.10
CA ALA A 193 -8.59 -16.89 6.11
C ALA A 193 -7.16 -17.46 6.13
N LEU A 194 -6.82 -18.37 5.19
CA LEU A 194 -5.49 -18.97 4.99
C LEU A 194 -4.91 -18.64 3.60
N SER A 195 -5.23 -17.46 3.05
CA SER A 195 -4.52 -16.91 1.89
C SER A 195 -3.09 -16.47 2.25
N GLY A 196 -2.11 -16.80 1.39
CA GLY A 196 -0.73 -16.35 1.53
C GLY A 196 0.27 -17.05 0.61
N ASP A 197 1.50 -16.54 0.63
CA ASP A 197 2.69 -17.10 -0.02
C ASP A 197 3.44 -17.97 1.02
N TYR A 198 3.44 -19.28 0.79
CA TYR A 198 3.90 -20.28 1.77
C TYR A 198 5.23 -20.92 1.39
N ASP A 199 6.17 -20.99 2.33
CA ASP A 199 7.29 -21.93 2.22
C ASP A 199 6.79 -23.38 2.34
N ALA A 200 7.61 -24.35 1.95
CA ALA A 200 7.18 -25.75 1.91
C ALA A 200 6.68 -26.29 3.28
N PRO A 201 7.37 -26.03 4.42
CA PRO A 201 6.88 -26.45 5.73
C PRO A 201 5.54 -25.80 6.10
N THR A 202 5.37 -24.50 5.85
CA THR A 202 4.14 -23.79 6.17
C THR A 202 3.00 -24.24 5.27
N ALA A 203 3.25 -24.49 3.99
CA ALA A 203 2.25 -25.01 3.06
C ALA A 203 1.66 -26.34 3.54
N ALA A 204 2.50 -27.27 4.02
CA ALA A 204 2.05 -28.55 4.57
C ALA A 204 1.16 -28.37 5.82
N ARG A 205 1.51 -27.43 6.71
CA ARG A 205 0.70 -27.10 7.89
C ARG A 205 -0.63 -26.47 7.52
N ILE A 206 -0.64 -25.56 6.54
CA ILE A 206 -1.85 -24.92 6.03
C ILE A 206 -2.79 -25.95 5.42
N GLU A 207 -2.27 -26.90 4.64
CA GLU A 207 -3.09 -27.97 4.07
C GLU A 207 -3.71 -28.87 5.14
N HIS A 208 -2.98 -29.14 6.24
CA HIS A 208 -3.58 -29.81 7.39
C HIS A 208 -4.71 -29.00 8.04
N MET A 209 -4.52 -27.69 8.22
CA MET A 209 -5.54 -26.81 8.79
C MET A 209 -6.80 -26.71 7.90
N ARG A 210 -6.65 -26.76 6.57
CA ARG A 210 -7.78 -26.68 5.62
C ARG A 210 -8.77 -27.83 5.77
N ARG A 211 -8.33 -29.00 6.24
CA ARG A 211 -9.18 -30.19 6.44
C ARG A 211 -10.21 -30.06 7.56
N GLY A 212 -10.02 -29.13 8.49
CA GLY A 212 -10.96 -28.84 9.59
C GLY A 212 -11.53 -27.43 9.53
N ALA A 213 -11.40 -26.74 8.39
CA ALA A 213 -11.85 -25.36 8.26
C ALA A 213 -13.37 -25.26 8.15
N LEU A 214 -13.96 -24.26 8.81
CA LEU A 214 -15.37 -23.92 8.68
C LEU A 214 -15.70 -23.48 7.25
N SER A 215 -16.97 -23.65 6.87
CA SER A 215 -17.49 -22.99 5.68
C SER A 215 -17.51 -21.46 5.86
N ILE A 216 -17.53 -20.71 4.75
CA ILE A 216 -17.65 -19.25 4.81
C ILE A 216 -18.95 -18.84 5.50
N ASP A 217 -20.07 -19.52 5.19
CA ASP A 217 -21.37 -19.19 5.75
C ASP A 217 -21.41 -19.34 7.27
N GLU A 218 -20.80 -20.40 7.82
CA GLU A 218 -20.68 -20.57 9.28
C GLU A 218 -19.78 -19.51 9.90
N ALA A 219 -18.67 -19.17 9.24
CA ALA A 219 -17.68 -18.26 9.80
C ALA A 219 -18.13 -16.80 9.83
N ILE A 220 -19.00 -16.38 8.92
CA ILE A 220 -19.48 -14.99 8.90
C ILE A 220 -20.58 -14.72 9.93
N VAL A 221 -21.23 -15.75 10.47
CA VAL A 221 -22.30 -15.60 11.49
C VAL A 221 -21.87 -14.72 12.66
N PRO A 222 -20.77 -15.00 13.39
CA PRO A 222 -20.36 -14.16 14.52
C PRO A 222 -19.97 -12.73 14.09
N ILE A 223 -19.53 -12.53 12.84
CA ILE A 223 -19.25 -11.19 12.31
C ILE A 223 -20.56 -10.43 12.11
N LEU A 224 -21.55 -11.05 11.46
CA LEU A 224 -22.86 -10.45 11.22
C LEU A 224 -23.58 -10.14 12.54
N GLU A 225 -23.51 -11.04 13.52
CA GLU A 225 -24.10 -10.84 14.85
C GLU A 225 -23.56 -9.58 15.53
N VAL A 226 -22.25 -9.36 15.49
CA VAL A 226 -21.62 -8.14 16.05
C VAL A 226 -21.99 -6.89 15.27
N LEU A 227 -22.11 -6.99 13.93
CA LEU A 227 -22.53 -5.86 13.10
C LEU A 227 -23.97 -5.44 13.39
N ASP A 228 -24.88 -6.41 13.57
CA ASP A 228 -26.29 -6.16 13.90
C ASP A 228 -26.49 -5.72 15.35
N ASN A 229 -25.71 -6.30 16.27
CA ASN A 229 -25.83 -6.08 17.70
C ASN A 229 -24.47 -5.77 18.33
N PRO A 230 -23.91 -4.56 18.11
CA PRO A 230 -22.65 -4.18 18.73
C PRO A 230 -22.71 -4.27 20.25
N PRO A 231 -21.69 -4.85 20.92
CA PRO A 231 -21.62 -4.96 22.36
C PRO A 231 -21.56 -3.58 23.02
N ALA A 232 -21.97 -3.51 24.30
CA ALA A 232 -22.01 -2.24 25.02
C ALA A 232 -20.62 -1.80 25.51
N GLU A 233 -19.74 -2.76 25.76
CA GLU A 233 -18.40 -2.58 26.27
C GLU A 233 -17.51 -1.89 25.22
N PRO A 234 -16.66 -0.91 25.63
CA PRO A 234 -15.77 -0.23 24.69
C PRO A 234 -14.82 -1.16 23.91
N LEU A 235 -14.42 -2.27 24.53
CA LEU A 235 -13.61 -3.33 23.93
C LEU A 235 -14.24 -4.68 24.24
N THR A 236 -14.36 -5.53 23.23
CA THR A 236 -14.76 -6.95 23.38
C THR A 236 -13.82 -7.81 22.54
N ALA A 237 -13.47 -9.00 23.02
CA ALA A 237 -12.74 -9.99 22.25
C ALA A 237 -13.54 -11.29 22.17
N ILE A 238 -13.66 -11.88 20.97
CA ILE A 238 -14.50 -13.06 20.70
C ILE A 238 -13.73 -14.07 19.85
N VAL A 239 -13.71 -15.33 20.27
CA VAL A 239 -13.14 -16.45 19.51
C VAL A 239 -14.19 -17.53 19.33
N ALA A 240 -14.56 -17.81 18.07
CA ALA A 240 -15.56 -18.81 17.71
C ALA A 240 -16.86 -18.66 18.54
N GLY A 241 -17.37 -17.43 18.63
CA GLY A 241 -18.58 -17.08 19.39
C GLY A 241 -18.41 -17.00 20.91
N ARG A 242 -17.21 -17.28 21.45
CA ARG A 242 -16.94 -17.22 22.90
C ARG A 242 -16.22 -15.93 23.27
N PRO A 243 -16.75 -15.13 24.21
CA PRO A 243 -16.04 -13.97 24.74
C PRO A 243 -14.74 -14.36 25.46
N LEU A 244 -13.72 -13.50 25.36
CA LEU A 244 -12.47 -13.58 26.11
C LEU A 244 -12.40 -12.49 27.17
N ASP A 245 -11.63 -12.74 28.23
CA ASP A 245 -11.29 -11.72 29.23
C ASP A 245 -10.24 -10.75 28.67
N VAL A 246 -10.67 -9.50 28.44
CA VAL A 246 -9.84 -8.40 27.92
C VAL A 246 -9.00 -7.71 29.01
N HIS A 247 -9.02 -8.21 30.25
CA HIS A 247 -8.16 -7.76 31.34
C HIS A 247 -6.98 -8.70 31.59
N GLY A 248 -6.89 -9.79 30.82
CA GLY A 248 -5.77 -10.72 30.86
C GLY A 248 -4.47 -10.15 30.27
N PRO A 249 -3.35 -10.88 30.44
CA PRO A 249 -2.02 -10.39 30.08
C PRO A 249 -1.83 -10.14 28.57
N ALA A 250 -2.61 -10.79 27.70
CA ALA A 250 -2.58 -10.52 26.25
C ALA A 250 -3.08 -9.11 25.88
N PHE A 251 -3.77 -8.44 26.80
CA PHE A 251 -4.41 -7.14 26.60
C PHE A 251 -3.77 -6.05 27.48
N ASP A 252 -2.46 -6.16 27.69
CA ASP A 252 -1.69 -5.26 28.56
C ASP A 252 -1.75 -3.78 28.11
N PRO A 253 -2.29 -2.88 28.97
CA PRO A 253 -2.34 -1.45 28.69
C PRO A 253 -0.99 -0.77 28.44
N GLU A 254 0.07 -1.16 29.17
CA GLU A 254 1.38 -0.49 29.04
C GLU A 254 2.04 -0.87 27.71
N ALA A 255 1.93 -2.14 27.33
CA ALA A 255 2.30 -2.60 26.00
C ALA A 255 1.50 -1.88 24.91
N ALA A 256 0.20 -1.65 25.12
CA ALA A 256 -0.65 -0.94 24.17
C ALA A 256 -0.22 0.52 23.97
N ASP A 257 0.13 1.22 25.05
CA ASP A 257 0.68 2.58 24.98
C ASP A 257 2.05 2.62 24.29
N ARG A 258 2.96 1.68 24.63
CA ARG A 258 4.27 1.56 23.97
C ARG A 258 4.12 1.34 22.47
N LEU A 259 3.27 0.40 22.07
CA LEU A 259 3.03 0.10 20.66
C LEU A 259 2.47 1.31 19.91
N HIS A 260 1.54 2.05 20.52
CA HIS A 260 1.00 3.28 19.93
C HIS A 260 2.09 4.33 19.70
N THR A 261 2.95 4.58 20.70
CA THR A 261 4.07 5.52 20.55
C THR A 261 5.01 5.12 19.41
N GLU A 262 5.39 3.85 19.31
CA GLU A 262 6.25 3.38 18.22
C GLU A 262 5.55 3.47 16.86
N THR A 263 4.25 3.15 16.80
CA THR A 263 3.48 3.22 15.56
C THR A 263 3.35 4.66 15.07
N VAL A 264 3.03 5.62 15.96
CA VAL A 264 2.99 7.04 15.61
C VAL A 264 4.37 7.54 15.18
N ARG A 265 5.45 7.09 15.83
CA ARG A 265 6.82 7.42 15.42
C ARG A 265 7.14 6.89 14.01
N LEU A 266 6.81 5.63 13.73
CA LEU A 266 7.03 4.99 12.43
C LEU A 266 6.24 5.71 11.32
N LEU A 267 4.96 5.99 11.53
CA LEU A 267 4.12 6.72 10.58
C LEU A 267 4.53 8.19 10.45
N GLY A 268 5.04 8.81 11.51
CA GLY A 268 5.56 10.18 11.51
C GLY A 268 6.78 10.34 10.60
N ARG A 269 7.66 9.34 10.52
CA ARG A 269 8.80 9.32 9.58
C ARG A 269 8.33 9.38 8.11
N LEU A 270 7.20 8.75 7.79
CA LEU A 270 6.58 8.86 6.46
C LEU A 270 5.97 10.24 6.21
N GLN A 271 5.34 10.85 7.22
CA GLN A 271 4.75 12.19 7.08
C GLN A 271 5.79 13.29 6.90
N SER A 272 6.95 13.20 7.59
CA SER A 272 8.10 14.08 7.31
C SER A 272 8.67 13.87 5.90
N ALA A 273 8.33 12.76 5.25
CA ALA A 273 8.70 12.40 3.90
C ALA A 273 7.54 12.52 2.87
N ALA A 274 6.41 13.15 3.25
CA ALA A 274 5.18 13.42 2.47
C ALA A 274 5.18 12.82 1.05
N PHE A 275 4.78 11.55 0.96
CA PHE A 275 4.86 10.75 -0.26
C PHE A 275 3.59 10.84 -1.11
N GLY A 276 3.79 11.00 -2.41
CA GLY A 276 2.80 10.96 -3.46
C GLY A 276 3.33 11.69 -4.69
N VAL A 277 3.12 11.11 -5.87
CA VAL A 277 3.36 11.78 -7.15
C VAL A 277 2.03 11.80 -7.89
N ASP A 278 1.42 12.97 -8.03
CA ASP A 278 0.24 13.13 -8.87
C ASP A 278 0.67 12.92 -10.35
N PRO A 279 0.12 11.92 -11.07
CA PRO A 279 0.47 11.67 -12.47
C PRO A 279 0.25 12.88 -13.39
N ALA A 280 -0.79 13.69 -13.15
CA ALA A 280 -1.03 14.90 -13.93
C ALA A 280 0.05 15.94 -13.65
N ARG A 281 0.43 16.11 -12.38
CA ARG A 281 1.49 17.03 -11.97
C ARG A 281 2.87 16.59 -12.45
N LEU A 282 3.14 15.29 -12.44
CA LEU A 282 4.35 14.70 -12.99
C LEU A 282 4.51 15.03 -14.48
N ARG A 283 3.46 14.85 -15.27
CA ARG A 283 3.47 15.19 -16.70
C ARG A 283 3.73 16.68 -16.90
N GLN A 284 3.06 17.55 -16.13
CA GLN A 284 3.29 18.99 -16.19
C GLN A 284 4.76 19.34 -15.93
N VAL A 285 5.36 18.76 -14.88
CA VAL A 285 6.78 18.99 -14.57
C VAL A 285 7.70 18.44 -15.65
N LEU A 286 7.45 17.23 -16.16
CA LEU A 286 8.21 16.66 -17.28
C LEU A 286 8.13 17.50 -18.55
N ASP A 287 7.05 18.24 -18.76
CA ASP A 287 6.87 19.11 -19.93
C ASP A 287 7.60 20.46 -19.75
N THR A 288 8.02 20.83 -18.53
CA THR A 288 8.92 21.99 -18.28
C THR A 288 10.40 21.68 -18.58
N PRO A 289 11.28 22.71 -18.70
CA PRO A 289 12.74 22.57 -18.75
C PRO A 289 13.40 22.04 -17.44
N VAL A 290 12.75 21.12 -16.72
CA VAL A 290 13.28 20.51 -15.51
C VAL A 290 14.50 19.63 -15.84
N PHE A 291 15.59 19.76 -15.08
CA PHE A 291 16.71 18.83 -15.21
C PHE A 291 16.40 17.51 -14.48
N ALA A 292 16.83 16.40 -15.07
CA ALA A 292 16.69 15.08 -14.46
C ALA A 292 18.06 14.50 -14.12
N THR A 293 18.17 13.85 -12.96
CA THR A 293 19.33 13.01 -12.63
C THR A 293 19.01 11.56 -12.97
N VAL A 294 19.75 10.99 -13.93
CA VAL A 294 19.62 9.59 -14.32
C VAL A 294 20.67 8.75 -13.61
N ALA A 295 20.25 7.68 -12.93
CA ALA A 295 21.11 6.67 -12.34
C ALA A 295 21.03 5.35 -13.14
N THR A 296 22.19 4.84 -13.54
CA THR A 296 22.37 3.55 -14.21
C THR A 296 23.25 2.64 -13.37
N VAL A 297 23.16 1.32 -13.54
CA VAL A 297 23.95 0.35 -12.76
C VAL A 297 25.34 0.18 -13.39
N GLN A 298 26.42 0.27 -12.61
CA GLN A 298 27.79 -0.03 -13.04
C GLN A 298 28.07 -1.54 -13.03
N PRO A 299 29.13 -2.04 -13.69
CA PRO A 299 29.48 -3.46 -13.67
C PRO A 299 29.70 -4.05 -12.27
N ASP A 300 30.15 -3.24 -11.32
CA ASP A 300 30.35 -3.60 -9.91
C ASP A 300 29.08 -3.47 -9.05
N GLY A 301 27.93 -3.13 -9.67
CA GLY A 301 26.66 -2.89 -8.98
C GLY A 301 26.49 -1.48 -8.44
N GLY A 302 27.54 -0.63 -8.47
CA GLY A 302 27.46 0.75 -7.99
C GLY A 302 26.57 1.65 -8.86
N PRO A 303 26.01 2.74 -8.32
CA PRO A 303 25.25 3.69 -9.12
C PRO A 303 26.17 4.62 -9.93
N HIS A 304 25.85 4.81 -11.21
CA HIS A 304 26.44 5.84 -12.06
C HIS A 304 25.38 6.88 -12.41
N GLN A 305 25.58 8.10 -11.89
CA GLN A 305 24.62 9.21 -12.00
C GLN A 305 25.12 10.31 -12.93
N SER A 306 24.19 10.92 -13.67
CA SER A 306 24.45 12.15 -14.43
C SER A 306 23.19 12.96 -14.64
N VAL A 307 23.34 14.28 -14.71
CA VAL A 307 22.26 15.21 -15.06
C VAL A 307 22.03 15.21 -16.58
N VAL A 308 20.77 15.17 -17.01
CA VAL A 308 20.36 15.15 -18.41
C VAL A 308 19.14 16.04 -18.67
N TRP A 309 18.95 16.40 -19.93
CA TRP A 309 17.67 16.89 -20.44
C TRP A 309 16.73 15.72 -20.73
N VAL A 310 15.43 15.92 -20.52
CA VAL A 310 14.40 14.91 -20.75
C VAL A 310 13.24 15.46 -21.57
N LEU A 311 12.61 14.55 -22.31
CA LEU A 311 11.30 14.73 -22.94
C LEU A 311 10.36 13.64 -22.46
N ARG A 312 9.08 13.81 -22.73
CA ARG A 312 8.06 12.80 -22.47
C ARG A 312 7.41 12.36 -23.78
N ASP A 313 7.04 11.09 -23.84
CA ASP A 313 6.15 10.52 -24.85
C ASP A 313 5.13 9.61 -24.17
N GLY A 314 3.86 10.04 -24.08
CA GLY A 314 2.89 9.39 -23.21
C GLY A 314 3.37 9.40 -21.76
N ASP A 315 3.47 8.25 -21.11
CA ASP A 315 4.05 8.19 -19.75
C ASP A 315 5.55 7.87 -19.75
N ASP A 316 6.14 7.59 -20.93
CA ASP A 316 7.56 7.29 -21.06
C ASP A 316 8.43 8.56 -20.99
N VAL A 317 9.63 8.40 -20.43
CA VAL A 317 10.65 9.46 -20.38
C VAL A 317 11.74 9.18 -21.40
N LEU A 318 12.02 10.17 -22.23
CA LEU A 318 13.03 10.10 -23.28
C LEU A 318 14.24 10.97 -22.94
N PHE A 319 15.44 10.46 -23.18
CA PHE A 319 16.66 11.26 -23.20
C PHE A 319 17.66 10.71 -24.21
N ALA A 320 18.58 11.55 -24.67
CA ALA A 320 19.61 11.18 -25.62
C ALA A 320 20.96 10.93 -24.93
N VAL A 321 21.71 9.93 -25.38
CA VAL A 321 23.08 9.66 -24.93
C VAL A 321 23.99 9.46 -26.13
N ALA A 322 25.27 9.83 -26.01
CA ALA A 322 26.26 9.50 -27.04
C ALA A 322 26.47 7.98 -27.12
N ALA A 323 26.62 7.47 -28.35
CA ALA A 323 27.03 6.11 -28.60
C ALA A 323 28.40 5.81 -27.96
N GLY A 324 28.57 4.63 -27.39
CA GLY A 324 29.75 4.21 -26.63
C GLY A 324 29.85 4.79 -25.21
N SER A 325 28.95 5.68 -24.80
CA SER A 325 28.99 6.30 -23.46
C SER A 325 28.85 5.27 -22.34
N ARG A 326 29.32 5.62 -21.13
CA ARG A 326 29.17 4.74 -19.95
C ARG A 326 27.70 4.42 -19.67
N LYS A 327 26.80 5.40 -19.82
CA LYS A 327 25.35 5.22 -19.64
C LYS A 327 24.79 4.19 -20.62
N GLU A 328 25.09 4.35 -21.91
CA GLU A 328 24.60 3.43 -22.94
C GLU A 328 25.12 1.99 -22.72
N ARG A 329 26.41 1.83 -22.40
CA ARG A 329 26.99 0.53 -22.05
C ARG A 329 26.35 -0.09 -20.81
N ASN A 330 26.04 0.73 -19.80
CA ASN A 330 25.34 0.26 -18.60
C ASN A 330 23.92 -0.20 -18.95
N LEU A 331 23.15 0.59 -19.69
CA LEU A 331 21.76 0.28 -20.06
C LEU A 331 21.62 -0.92 -20.99
N ARG A 332 22.60 -1.17 -21.88
CA ARG A 332 22.64 -2.40 -22.67
C ARG A 332 22.84 -3.65 -21.81
N ARG A 333 23.64 -3.54 -20.74
CA ARG A 333 23.93 -4.66 -19.83
C ARG A 333 22.79 -4.90 -18.84
N ASP A 334 22.27 -3.82 -18.27
CA ASP A 334 21.20 -3.84 -17.28
C ASP A 334 20.23 -2.70 -17.59
N PRO A 335 18.99 -3.01 -18.05
CA PRO A 335 18.05 -1.99 -18.47
C PRO A 335 17.45 -1.20 -17.29
N ARG A 336 17.72 -1.57 -16.03
CA ARG A 336 17.19 -0.86 -14.87
C ARG A 336 17.78 0.55 -14.79
N VAL A 337 16.89 1.52 -14.65
CA VAL A 337 17.25 2.95 -14.58
C VAL A 337 16.37 3.68 -13.58
N SER A 338 16.95 4.67 -12.90
CA SER A 338 16.22 5.62 -12.06
C SER A 338 16.35 7.02 -12.65
N VAL A 339 15.24 7.75 -12.76
CA VAL A 339 15.21 9.14 -13.23
C VAL A 339 14.62 10.00 -12.12
N LEU A 340 15.45 10.84 -11.50
CA LEU A 340 15.04 11.78 -10.45
C LEU A 340 14.79 13.16 -11.07
N LEU A 341 13.57 13.65 -10.95
CA LEU A 341 13.16 15.01 -11.26
C LEU A 341 13.14 15.81 -9.96
N ASN A 342 13.78 16.98 -9.94
CA ASN A 342 13.77 17.89 -8.80
C ASN A 342 13.69 19.33 -9.33
N PRO A 343 12.49 19.93 -9.40
CA PRO A 343 12.33 21.30 -9.89
C PRO A 343 13.15 22.29 -9.04
N PRO A 344 13.96 23.16 -9.65
CA PRO A 344 14.89 24.03 -8.92
C PRO A 344 14.17 25.04 -8.01
N GLU A 345 12.97 25.49 -8.41
CA GLU A 345 12.13 26.41 -7.64
C GLU A 345 11.43 25.73 -6.44
N ALA A 346 11.52 24.41 -6.33
CA ALA A 346 10.88 23.62 -5.28
C ALA A 346 11.82 22.48 -4.84
N PRO A 347 12.91 22.78 -4.11
CA PRO A 347 14.01 21.84 -3.86
C PRO A 347 13.61 20.59 -3.06
N TYR A 348 12.51 20.64 -2.30
CA TYR A 348 11.96 19.50 -1.58
C TYR A 348 10.86 18.75 -2.34
N THR A 349 10.51 19.20 -3.54
CA THR A 349 9.58 18.56 -4.46
C THR A 349 10.38 17.71 -5.45
N TYR A 350 10.02 16.44 -5.59
CA TYR A 350 10.72 15.55 -6.50
C TYR A 350 9.86 14.37 -6.93
N ALA A 351 10.20 13.78 -8.07
CA ALA A 351 9.71 12.47 -8.46
C ALA A 351 10.88 11.60 -8.93
N ALA A 352 11.01 10.41 -8.35
CA ALA A 352 11.90 9.36 -8.77
C ALA A 352 11.11 8.32 -9.56
N ILE A 353 11.40 8.25 -10.86
CA ILE A 353 10.85 7.26 -11.78
C ILE A 353 11.82 6.09 -11.84
N HIS A 354 11.38 4.92 -11.39
CA HIS A 354 12.09 3.66 -11.56
C HIS A 354 11.48 2.94 -12.75
N GLY A 355 12.32 2.55 -13.71
CA GLY A 355 11.82 1.92 -14.92
C GLY A 355 12.88 1.11 -15.65
N ARG A 356 12.50 0.66 -16.85
CA ARG A 356 13.39 -0.02 -17.78
C ARG A 356 13.64 0.82 -19.01
N ALA A 357 14.90 0.89 -19.39
CA ALA A 357 15.33 1.55 -20.60
C ALA A 357 15.27 0.60 -21.81
N THR A 358 14.79 1.12 -22.93
CA THR A 358 15.01 0.58 -24.27
C THR A 358 15.85 1.56 -25.08
N LEU A 359 16.70 1.03 -25.95
CA LEU A 359 17.67 1.81 -26.74
C LEU A 359 17.33 1.74 -28.22
N ALA A 360 17.31 2.88 -28.89
CA ALA A 360 17.15 2.97 -30.34
C ALA A 360 18.25 3.85 -30.94
N ALA A 361 18.99 3.32 -31.90
CA ALA A 361 20.03 4.06 -32.61
C ALA A 361 19.45 5.08 -33.60
N ALA A 362 18.29 4.79 -34.20
CA ALA A 362 17.62 5.72 -35.10
C ALA A 362 17.01 6.91 -34.34
N GLY A 363 17.10 8.11 -34.93
CA GLY A 363 16.45 9.33 -34.42
C GLY A 363 17.12 9.99 -33.21
N GLY A 364 18.31 9.55 -32.79
CA GLY A 364 18.99 10.13 -31.63
C GLY A 364 19.36 11.61 -31.79
N HIS A 365 19.77 12.03 -33.00
CA HIS A 365 20.06 13.44 -33.31
C HIS A 365 18.78 14.29 -33.31
N GLU A 366 17.69 13.79 -33.88
CA GLU A 366 16.39 14.45 -33.88
C GLU A 366 15.86 14.65 -32.45
N LEU A 367 16.01 13.64 -31.58
CA LEU A 367 15.65 13.75 -30.18
C LEU A 367 16.51 14.81 -29.46
N ARG A 368 17.82 14.85 -29.73
CA ARG A 368 18.74 15.85 -29.16
C ARG A 368 18.31 17.27 -29.53
N ASP A 369 17.90 17.51 -30.79
CA ASP A 369 17.42 18.82 -31.22
C ASP A 369 16.09 19.18 -30.57
N ARG A 370 15.15 18.24 -30.47
CA ARG A 370 13.89 18.46 -29.73
C ARG A 370 14.12 18.78 -28.25
N LEU A 371 15.09 18.12 -27.61
CA LEU A 371 15.51 18.43 -26.24
C LEU A 371 16.08 19.85 -26.17
N SER A 372 17.01 20.22 -27.07
CA SER A 372 17.57 21.56 -27.09
C SER A 372 16.48 22.63 -27.25
N LEU A 373 15.58 22.45 -28.22
CA LEU A 373 14.46 23.38 -28.44
C LEU A 373 13.60 23.56 -27.19
N LYS A 374 13.31 22.47 -26.47
CA LYS A 374 12.56 22.53 -25.21
C LYS A 374 13.28 23.35 -24.13
N TYR A 375 14.59 23.18 -23.97
CA TYR A 375 15.33 23.79 -22.85
C TYR A 375 15.86 25.19 -23.15
N THR A 376 16.10 25.50 -24.43
CA THR A 376 16.87 26.69 -24.84
C THR A 376 16.16 27.51 -25.92
N GLY A 377 15.15 26.95 -26.58
CA GLY A 377 14.46 27.57 -27.72
C GLY A 377 15.23 27.47 -29.03
N GLN A 378 16.37 26.77 -29.08
CA GLN A 378 17.24 26.64 -30.26
C GLN A 378 17.57 25.17 -30.54
N THR A 379 17.92 24.83 -31.79
CA THR A 379 18.47 23.50 -32.10
C THR A 379 19.80 23.27 -31.36
N TYR A 380 20.26 22.03 -31.23
CA TYR A 380 21.45 21.74 -30.44
C TYR A 380 22.70 22.42 -31.00
N THR A 381 22.81 22.44 -32.34
CA THR A 381 23.92 23.06 -33.06
C THR A 381 23.95 24.58 -32.88
N GLU A 382 22.79 25.24 -32.90
CA GLU A 382 22.69 26.69 -32.66
C GLU A 382 23.03 27.06 -31.21
N HIS A 383 22.61 26.24 -30.25
CA HIS A 383 22.86 26.48 -28.83
C HIS A 383 24.31 26.18 -28.42
N ASN A 384 24.96 25.18 -29.04
CA ASN A 384 26.33 24.74 -28.73
C ASN A 384 27.21 24.65 -29.99
N PRO A 385 27.52 25.77 -30.67
CA PRO A 385 28.26 25.74 -31.93
C PRO A 385 29.64 25.08 -31.78
N ASP A 386 30.38 25.39 -30.71
CA ASP A 386 31.72 24.80 -30.46
C ASP A 386 31.68 23.29 -30.18
N VAL A 387 30.61 22.80 -29.57
CA VAL A 387 30.45 21.36 -29.25
C VAL A 387 30.00 20.60 -30.49
N ALA A 388 29.11 21.20 -31.31
CA ALA A 388 28.68 20.64 -32.57
C ALA A 388 29.84 20.55 -33.57
N GLU A 389 30.77 21.51 -33.59
CA GLU A 389 31.98 21.43 -34.42
C GLU A 389 32.91 20.28 -33.99
N ARG A 390 33.09 20.07 -32.68
CA ARG A 390 34.04 19.08 -32.16
C ARG A 390 33.47 17.66 -32.05
N TYR A 391 32.18 17.53 -31.80
CA TYR A 391 31.51 16.27 -31.45
C TYR A 391 30.17 16.08 -32.17
N GLY A 392 29.88 16.88 -33.21
CA GLY A 392 28.61 16.81 -33.95
C GLY A 392 28.38 15.47 -34.62
N ASP A 393 29.47 14.83 -35.09
CA ASP A 393 29.48 13.53 -35.77
C ASP A 393 29.38 12.33 -34.80
N VAL A 394 29.35 12.56 -33.48
CA VAL A 394 29.15 11.48 -32.53
C VAL A 394 27.70 11.01 -32.62
N ASP A 395 27.52 9.76 -33.03
CA ASP A 395 26.21 9.11 -33.08
C ASP A 395 25.49 9.22 -31.74
N MET A 396 24.20 9.56 -31.82
CA MET A 396 23.32 9.66 -30.66
C MET A 396 22.36 8.48 -30.58
N VAL A 397 22.15 7.97 -29.37
CA VAL A 397 21.19 6.91 -29.07
C VAL A 397 20.05 7.47 -28.25
N THR A 398 18.83 7.16 -28.69
CA THR A 398 17.60 7.44 -27.95
C THR A 398 17.45 6.42 -26.84
N VAL A 399 17.27 6.90 -25.61
CA VAL A 399 16.87 6.10 -24.46
C VAL A 399 15.42 6.39 -24.15
N ARG A 400 14.59 5.35 -24.17
CA ARG A 400 13.19 5.40 -23.71
C ARG A 400 13.06 4.64 -22.41
N VAL A 401 12.66 5.34 -21.35
CA VAL A 401 12.39 4.77 -20.03
C VAL A 401 10.90 4.58 -19.89
N THR A 402 10.46 3.33 -19.82
CA THR A 402 9.10 2.99 -19.44
C THR A 402 9.02 2.92 -17.91
N PRO A 403 8.20 3.79 -17.27
CA PRO A 403 8.02 3.76 -15.83
C PRO A 403 7.45 2.41 -15.38
N GLU A 404 8.09 1.78 -14.41
CA GLU A 404 7.54 0.64 -13.68
C GLU A 404 6.99 1.10 -12.32
N ARG A 405 7.59 2.15 -11.73
CA ARG A 405 7.21 2.71 -10.44
C ARG A 405 7.60 4.19 -10.36
N VAL A 406 6.76 5.02 -9.77
CA VAL A 406 7.07 6.43 -9.50
C VAL A 406 6.84 6.74 -8.03
N VAL A 407 7.85 7.28 -7.37
CA VAL A 407 7.80 7.68 -5.95
C VAL A 407 8.31 9.09 -5.78
N GLY A 408 7.94 9.75 -4.69
CA GLY A 408 8.45 11.08 -4.38
C GLY A 408 7.38 11.94 -3.75
N ARG A 409 7.55 13.25 -3.91
CA ARG A 409 6.69 14.31 -3.40
C ARG A 409 6.49 15.31 -4.54
N LEU A 410 5.50 15.07 -5.40
CA LEU A 410 5.25 15.90 -6.57
C LEU A 410 3.76 16.12 -6.87
#